data_AF-A0A2K6QWH9-F1
#
_entry.id   AF-A0A2K6QWH9-F1
#
_cell.length_a   1.000
_cell.length_b   1.000
_cell.length_c   1.000
_cell.angle_alpha   90.00
_cell.angle_beta   90.00
_cell.angle_gamma   90.00
#
_symmetry.space_group_name_H-M   'P 1'
#
loop_
_entity.id
_entity.type
_entity.pdbx_description
1 polymer ?
#
loop_
_entity_poly.entity_id
_entity_poly.type
_entity_poly.pdbx_seq_one_letter_code
_entity_poly.pdbx_strand_id
1 'polypeptide(L)'
;MADYLISGGTRYVPEDRLTAQQLFASAHSLTYNDFLILPGFIDFITDKVDLSSALTWKIMLKMPLISSPMDPVTEADMAIPMVKKFEQGFIVDPVVLSPSDAVGDVLEAKVWHGFSGIPITETGTMGSKLVGIVTFQDTDVLAEKDHTTLLSEVMTPRTELVVAPAGVMLKEANEILQCSKKGRLPAVSDCDELVAIMAHYPVASTESHEQPRCGAAVGTHEDDKYRLDLLTQVGINVTVLDSSQGSSVYQITMVHYIKQKYPHFQVTGGNMVTAAQAKNLIDADMEGLGVGMGCSSICITQGVMACGQPQGTAAEYDWHFGVPIIADGSIQTVGHMVKALAHEASTVMMGSLLAATMEVPSEYFFSDGVWLKKYQGMDSLDAMEKSSSSQKQYFMEGDKVKIAQGISSSIQDKGSIQKFVPYLILSVLWSMMYSGELKCEKRTTLAQIEGGEKQLY
;
A
#
# COMPACT_ATOMS: atom_id res chain seq x y z
N MET A 1 -36.73 -13.73 2.40
CA MET A 1 -37.74 -13.55 1.32
C MET A 1 -37.14 -13.82 -0.07
N ALA A 2 -35.84 -13.62 -0.31
CA ALA A 2 -35.17 -13.94 -1.58
C ALA A 2 -35.15 -15.46 -1.91
N ASP A 3 -34.91 -16.33 -0.94
CA ASP A 3 -34.87 -17.80 -1.12
C ASP A 3 -36.16 -18.40 -1.71
N TYR A 4 -37.30 -17.73 -1.50
CA TYR A 4 -38.62 -18.20 -1.92
C TYR A 4 -38.92 -17.88 -3.40
N LEU A 5 -38.27 -16.86 -3.96
CA LEU A 5 -38.51 -16.39 -5.32
C LEU A 5 -37.73 -17.16 -6.38
N ILE A 6 -36.60 -17.76 -6.02
CA ILE A 6 -35.70 -18.45 -6.96
C ILE A 6 -36.05 -19.93 -7.14
N SER A 7 -36.67 -20.53 -6.11
CA SER A 7 -36.66 -21.99 -5.96
C SER A 7 -38.00 -22.69 -6.21
N GLY A 8 -39.11 -21.96 -6.35
CA GLY A 8 -40.44 -22.59 -6.49
C GLY A 8 -40.76 -23.61 -5.39
N GLY A 9 -40.17 -23.47 -4.19
CA GLY A 9 -40.29 -24.42 -3.09
C GLY A 9 -39.27 -25.56 -3.07
N THR A 10 -38.43 -25.72 -4.11
CA THR A 10 -37.34 -26.69 -4.18
C THR A 10 -35.98 -25.99 -4.22
N ARG A 11 -35.20 -26.06 -3.13
CA ARG A 11 -33.82 -25.54 -2.99
C ARG A 11 -32.80 -26.28 -3.89
N TYR A 12 -33.14 -26.56 -5.14
CA TYR A 12 -32.26 -27.24 -6.08
C TYR A 12 -31.41 -26.21 -6.81
N VAL A 13 -30.09 -26.26 -6.59
CA VAL A 13 -29.10 -25.55 -7.38
C VAL A 13 -28.40 -26.61 -8.25
N PRO A 14 -28.48 -26.53 -9.59
CA PRO A 14 -27.73 -27.43 -10.46
C PRO A 14 -26.23 -27.37 -10.15
N GLU A 15 -25.59 -28.53 -10.00
CA GLU A 15 -24.12 -28.60 -9.92
C GLU A 15 -23.53 -28.36 -11.31
N ASP A 16 -23.35 -27.09 -11.66
CA ASP A 16 -22.64 -26.68 -12.87
C ASP A 16 -21.19 -26.30 -12.54
N ARG A 17 -20.26 -26.81 -13.35
CA ARG A 17 -18.83 -26.48 -13.36
C ARG A 17 -18.09 -26.85 -12.08
N LEU A 18 -16.85 -26.36 -11.94
CA LEU A 18 -15.90 -26.82 -10.93
C LEU A 18 -15.89 -25.88 -9.72
N THR A 19 -15.77 -26.42 -8.51
CA THR A 19 -15.29 -25.62 -7.38
C THR A 19 -13.82 -25.26 -7.57
N ALA A 20 -13.31 -24.30 -6.80
CA ALA A 20 -11.89 -23.96 -6.78
C ALA A 20 -11.03 -25.19 -6.47
N GLN A 21 -11.33 -25.90 -5.38
CA GLN A 21 -10.65 -27.15 -5.02
C GLN A 21 -10.68 -28.20 -6.15
N GLN A 22 -11.82 -28.39 -6.83
CA GLN A 22 -11.91 -29.32 -7.96
C GLN A 22 -11.10 -28.86 -9.17
N LEU A 23 -11.11 -27.56 -9.48
CA LEU A 23 -10.34 -26.97 -10.58
C LEU A 23 -8.84 -27.20 -10.36
N PHE A 24 -8.33 -26.88 -9.17
CA PHE A 24 -6.90 -26.97 -8.88
C PHE A 24 -6.44 -28.39 -8.56
N ALA A 25 -7.33 -29.29 -8.12
CA ALA A 25 -7.03 -30.72 -7.99
C ALA A 25 -7.01 -31.45 -9.35
N SER A 26 -7.83 -31.01 -10.32
CA SER A 26 -7.96 -31.68 -11.63
C SER A 26 -7.02 -31.13 -12.69
N ALA A 27 -6.53 -29.90 -12.52
CA ALA A 27 -5.72 -29.22 -13.51
C ALA A 27 -4.21 -29.37 -13.25
N HIS A 28 -3.45 -29.37 -14.34
CA HIS A 28 -2.06 -28.93 -14.29
C HIS A 28 -2.00 -27.48 -13.81
N SER A 29 -0.89 -27.08 -13.19
CA SER A 29 -0.66 -25.75 -12.64
C SER A 29 -1.20 -24.61 -13.53
N LEU A 30 -2.08 -23.79 -12.97
CA LEU A 30 -2.80 -22.67 -13.59
C LEU A 30 -2.23 -21.30 -13.18
N THR A 31 -2.31 -20.36 -14.10
CA THR A 31 -2.18 -18.91 -13.88
C THR A 31 -3.56 -18.25 -13.81
N TYR A 32 -3.61 -16.97 -13.43
CA TYR A 32 -4.87 -16.20 -13.40
C TYR A 32 -5.56 -16.08 -14.76
N ASN A 33 -4.85 -16.28 -15.88
CA ASN A 33 -5.46 -16.25 -17.21
C ASN A 33 -6.19 -17.56 -17.55
N ASP A 34 -5.88 -18.65 -16.86
CA ASP A 34 -6.35 -19.99 -17.24
C ASP A 34 -7.74 -20.35 -16.72
N PHE A 35 -8.37 -19.48 -15.95
CA PHE A 35 -9.72 -19.70 -15.44
C PHE A 35 -10.54 -18.42 -15.31
N LEU A 36 -11.84 -18.55 -15.14
CA LEU A 36 -12.80 -17.49 -14.80
C LEU A 36 -13.55 -17.87 -13.52
N ILE A 37 -14.06 -16.84 -12.84
CA ILE A 37 -15.03 -16.98 -11.75
C ILE A 37 -16.41 -16.79 -12.37
N LEU A 38 -17.33 -17.71 -12.06
CA LEU A 38 -18.69 -17.67 -12.55
C LEU A 38 -19.55 -16.76 -11.67
N PRO A 39 -20.50 -16.03 -12.28
CA PRO A 39 -21.42 -15.19 -11.53
C PRO A 39 -22.39 -16.04 -10.70
N GLY A 40 -22.67 -15.57 -9.49
CA GLY A 40 -23.68 -16.11 -8.58
C GLY A 40 -24.93 -15.22 -8.51
N PHE A 41 -25.80 -15.51 -7.55
CA PHE A 41 -26.97 -14.68 -7.27
C PHE A 41 -26.56 -13.41 -6.50
N ILE A 42 -27.23 -12.29 -6.69
CA ILE A 42 -26.91 -11.01 -6.04
C ILE A 42 -28.17 -10.48 -5.35
N ASP A 43 -28.11 -10.25 -4.03
CA ASP A 43 -29.19 -9.64 -3.24
C ASP A 43 -28.77 -8.40 -2.43
N PHE A 44 -27.58 -7.87 -2.72
CA PHE A 44 -27.04 -6.65 -2.11
C PHE A 44 -26.43 -5.71 -3.15
N ILE A 45 -26.08 -4.50 -2.71
CA ILE A 45 -25.41 -3.48 -3.51
C ILE A 45 -23.93 -3.38 -3.11
N THR A 46 -23.10 -2.85 -4.00
CA THR A 46 -21.64 -2.73 -3.84
C THR A 46 -21.20 -2.12 -2.52
N ASP A 47 -21.93 -1.11 -2.03
CA ASP A 47 -21.55 -0.34 -0.84
C ASP A 47 -21.68 -1.14 0.46
N LYS A 48 -22.32 -2.32 0.41
CA LYS A 48 -22.44 -3.23 1.55
C LYS A 48 -21.34 -4.29 1.61
N VAL A 49 -20.45 -4.35 0.62
CA VAL A 49 -19.35 -5.32 0.62
C VAL A 49 -18.21 -4.79 1.49
N ASP A 50 -17.82 -5.57 2.49
CA ASP A 50 -16.64 -5.30 3.31
C ASP A 50 -15.39 -5.86 2.62
N LEU A 51 -14.38 -5.00 2.44
CA LEU A 51 -13.08 -5.35 1.86
C LEU A 51 -11.99 -5.47 2.92
N SER A 52 -12.35 -5.42 4.20
CA SER A 52 -11.40 -5.57 5.28
C SER A 52 -10.74 -6.94 5.21
N SER A 53 -9.41 -6.98 5.23
CA SER A 53 -8.66 -8.22 5.10
C SER A 53 -7.41 -8.22 5.98
N ALA A 54 -6.96 -9.42 6.35
CA ALA A 54 -5.80 -9.58 7.22
C ALA A 54 -4.50 -9.50 6.41
N LEU A 55 -3.57 -8.65 6.84
CA LEU A 55 -2.16 -8.70 6.44
C LEU A 55 -1.37 -9.66 7.32
N THR A 56 -1.66 -9.62 8.62
CA THR A 56 -1.21 -10.58 9.64
C THR A 56 -2.39 -10.92 10.53
N TRP A 57 -2.22 -11.87 11.45
CA TRP A 57 -3.26 -12.18 12.45
C TRP A 57 -3.64 -11.00 13.37
N LYS A 58 -2.83 -9.93 13.43
CA LYS A 58 -3.15 -8.70 14.19
C LYS A 58 -3.40 -7.48 13.33
N ILE A 59 -2.86 -7.42 12.12
CA ILE A 59 -2.98 -6.25 11.26
C ILE A 59 -4.08 -6.51 10.25
N MET A 60 -5.19 -5.79 10.43
CA MET A 60 -6.27 -5.71 9.46
C MET A 60 -6.08 -4.47 8.59
N LEU A 61 -6.21 -4.65 7.28
CA LEU A 61 -6.29 -3.58 6.31
C LEU A 61 -7.76 -3.35 5.96
N LYS A 62 -8.17 -2.11 5.73
CA LYS A 62 -9.50 -1.80 5.18
C LYS A 62 -9.65 -2.18 3.71
N MET A 63 -8.52 -2.46 3.06
CA MET A 63 -8.42 -2.79 1.65
C MET A 63 -7.32 -3.83 1.45
N PRO A 64 -7.53 -4.84 0.60
CA PRO A 64 -6.61 -5.96 0.47
C PRO A 64 -5.44 -5.65 -0.49
N LEU A 65 -4.93 -4.42 -0.49
CA LEU A 65 -3.96 -3.91 -1.46
C LEU A 65 -2.66 -3.49 -0.78
N ILE A 66 -1.53 -3.95 -1.32
CA ILE A 66 -0.19 -3.61 -0.83
C ILE A 66 0.67 -3.19 -2.03
N SER A 67 1.47 -2.13 -1.87
CA SER A 67 2.47 -1.75 -2.87
C SER A 67 3.74 -2.59 -2.71
N SER A 68 4.29 -3.07 -3.82
CA SER A 68 5.49 -3.91 -3.78
C SER A 68 6.70 -3.11 -3.25
N PRO A 69 7.55 -3.69 -2.37
CA PRO A 69 8.68 -3.00 -1.76
C PRO A 69 9.87 -2.90 -2.73
N MET A 70 9.67 -2.17 -3.83
CA MET A 70 10.64 -1.98 -4.89
C MET A 70 10.98 -0.50 -5.04
N ASP A 71 12.26 -0.19 -5.30
CA ASP A 71 12.73 1.18 -5.57
C ASP A 71 11.85 1.91 -6.61
N PRO A 72 11.49 1.33 -7.79
CA PRO A 72 10.64 2.00 -8.77
C PRO A 72 9.13 1.92 -8.44
N VAL A 73 8.72 1.62 -7.21
CA VAL A 73 7.30 1.52 -6.84
C VAL A 73 7.00 2.26 -5.54
N THR A 74 7.67 1.90 -4.44
CA THR A 74 7.25 2.32 -3.11
C THR A 74 8.31 3.20 -2.44
N GLU A 75 7.99 4.48 -2.32
CA GLU A 75 8.59 5.43 -1.39
C GLU A 75 7.49 6.12 -0.58
N ALA A 76 7.82 7.19 0.16
CA ALA A 76 6.86 7.95 0.97
C ALA A 76 5.65 8.40 0.14
N ASP A 77 5.86 8.91 -1.08
CA ASP A 77 4.80 9.44 -1.94
C ASP A 77 3.79 8.37 -2.39
N MET A 78 4.22 7.11 -2.49
CA MET A 78 3.35 5.95 -2.75
C MET A 78 2.69 5.44 -1.45
N ALA A 79 3.47 5.31 -0.37
CA ALA A 79 3.00 4.74 0.89
C ALA A 79 1.92 5.61 1.57
N ILE A 80 2.08 6.94 1.53
CA ILE A 80 1.15 7.91 2.11
C ILE A 80 -0.29 7.73 1.57
N PRO A 81 -0.55 7.83 0.25
CA PRO A 81 -1.90 7.70 -0.29
C PRO A 81 -2.44 6.27 -0.28
N MET A 82 -1.60 5.24 -0.18
CA MET A 82 -2.06 3.85 0.02
C MET A 82 -2.72 3.65 1.38
N VAL A 83 -2.23 4.35 2.40
CA VAL A 83 -2.70 4.20 3.79
C VAL A 83 -3.72 5.27 4.16
N LYS A 84 -3.73 6.40 3.45
CA LYS A 84 -4.46 7.59 3.85
C LYS A 84 -5.62 7.89 2.89
N LYS A 85 -6.82 8.01 3.45
CA LYS A 85 -7.92 8.74 2.80
C LYS A 85 -7.77 10.21 3.15
N PHE A 86 -7.87 11.11 2.19
CA PHE A 86 -7.92 12.53 2.51
C PHE A 86 -9.25 12.82 3.21
N GLU A 87 -9.20 13.01 4.52
CA GLU A 87 -10.33 13.45 5.33
C GLU A 87 -9.91 14.67 6.16
N GLN A 88 -10.88 15.36 6.75
CA GLN A 88 -10.59 16.45 7.67
C GLN A 88 -10.27 15.84 9.04
N GLY A 89 -9.23 16.30 9.73
CA GLY A 89 -8.87 15.79 11.04
C GLY A 89 -8.06 16.78 11.88
N PHE A 90 -7.78 16.42 13.13
CA PHE A 90 -6.90 17.16 14.04
C PHE A 90 -5.47 16.62 14.07
N ILE A 91 -4.50 17.52 13.92
CA ILE A 91 -3.07 17.27 14.14
C ILE A 91 -2.74 17.81 15.53
N VAL A 92 -2.44 16.92 16.47
CA VAL A 92 -2.14 17.25 17.88
C VAL A 92 -0.71 17.70 18.13
N ASP A 93 0.21 17.42 17.21
CA ASP A 93 1.61 17.85 17.30
C ASP A 93 2.10 18.42 15.95
N PRO A 94 1.55 19.57 15.52
CA PRO A 94 2.00 20.24 14.30
C PRO A 94 3.35 20.92 14.51
N VAL A 95 4.09 21.10 13.42
CA VAL A 95 5.21 22.04 13.38
C VAL A 95 4.69 23.43 13.74
N VAL A 96 5.34 24.06 14.70
CA VAL A 96 5.05 25.41 15.21
C VAL A 96 6.30 26.25 15.11
N LEU A 97 6.13 27.55 14.84
CA LEU A 97 7.22 28.52 14.79
C LEU A 97 6.87 29.73 15.66
N SER A 98 7.88 30.56 15.93
CA SER A 98 7.79 31.81 16.68
C SER A 98 7.65 33.02 15.75
N PRO A 99 7.14 34.18 16.23
CA PRO A 99 7.08 35.40 15.42
C PRO A 99 8.45 35.92 15.00
N SER A 100 9.52 35.54 15.73
CA SER A 100 10.91 35.91 15.46
C SER A 100 11.62 34.99 14.48
N ASP A 101 10.98 33.89 14.07
CA ASP A 101 11.54 33.01 13.04
C ASP A 101 11.42 33.68 11.67
N ALA A 102 12.12 33.14 10.68
CA ALA A 102 12.17 33.70 9.34
C ALA A 102 11.24 32.97 8.36
N VAL A 103 10.85 33.64 7.28
CA VAL A 103 10.10 33.01 6.17
C VAL A 103 10.85 31.79 5.60
N GLY A 104 12.18 31.82 5.60
CA GLY A 104 13.01 30.68 5.21
C GLY A 104 12.72 29.41 6.02
N ASP A 105 12.46 29.53 7.32
CA ASP A 105 12.18 28.38 8.20
C ASP A 105 10.83 27.72 7.84
N VAL A 106 9.85 28.52 7.41
CA VAL A 106 8.56 28.02 6.90
C VAL A 106 8.75 27.27 5.58
N LEU A 107 9.60 27.77 4.68
CA LEU A 107 9.91 27.11 3.41
C LEU A 107 10.67 25.81 3.64
N GLU A 108 11.59 25.78 4.60
CA GLU A 108 12.31 24.56 4.97
C GLU A 108 11.37 23.53 5.59
N ALA A 109 10.52 23.94 6.54
CA ALA A 109 9.50 23.08 7.11
C ALA A 109 8.52 22.54 6.05
N LYS A 110 8.20 23.33 5.01
CA LYS A 110 7.41 22.88 3.88
C LYS A 110 8.14 21.80 3.06
N VAL A 111 9.45 21.94 2.83
CA VAL A 111 10.25 20.93 2.11
C VAL A 111 10.30 19.62 2.90
N TRP A 112 10.54 19.69 4.21
CA TRP A 112 10.68 18.50 5.06
C TRP A 112 9.36 17.81 5.39
N HIS A 113 8.27 18.58 5.56
CA HIS A 113 7.00 18.04 6.07
C HIS A 113 5.85 18.07 5.05
N GLY A 114 5.98 18.79 3.94
CA GLY A 114 4.97 18.82 2.87
C GLY A 114 3.68 19.56 3.19
N PHE A 115 3.60 20.29 4.31
CA PHE A 115 2.40 21.03 4.72
C PHE A 115 2.63 22.55 4.69
N SER A 116 1.62 23.28 4.20
CA SER A 116 1.72 24.73 3.94
C SER A 116 0.83 25.60 4.86
N GLY A 117 0.87 25.35 6.17
CA GLY A 117 0.17 26.20 7.12
C GLY A 117 0.60 25.96 8.56
N ILE A 118 1.54 26.78 8.99
CA ILE A 118 2.29 26.62 10.23
C ILE A 118 1.70 27.58 11.26
N PRO A 119 1.11 27.07 12.35
CA PRO A 119 0.67 27.92 13.45
C PRO A 119 1.87 28.58 14.14
N ILE A 120 1.72 29.87 14.44
CA ILE A 120 2.73 30.68 15.12
C ILE A 120 2.33 30.84 16.56
N THR A 121 3.20 30.40 17.47
CA THR A 121 3.00 30.52 18.92
C THR A 121 4.03 31.47 19.51
N GLU A 122 3.71 32.10 20.64
CA GLU A 122 4.57 33.10 21.28
C GLU A 122 6.01 32.62 21.50
N THR A 123 6.20 31.35 21.85
CA THR A 123 7.52 30.75 22.11
C THR A 123 8.04 29.85 20.99
N GLY A 124 7.25 29.60 19.94
CA GLY A 124 7.56 28.59 18.92
C GLY A 124 7.44 27.14 19.41
N THR A 125 6.64 26.89 20.45
CA THR A 125 6.43 25.54 21.01
C THR A 125 4.95 25.20 21.18
N MET A 126 4.60 23.92 21.11
CA MET A 126 3.22 23.45 21.33
C MET A 126 2.77 23.74 22.78
N GLY A 127 1.48 24.03 22.97
CA GLY A 127 0.95 24.46 24.27
C GLY A 127 1.27 25.91 24.64
N SER A 128 2.00 26.65 23.81
CA SER A 128 2.16 28.10 23.94
C SER A 128 0.99 28.85 23.32
N LYS A 129 0.82 30.12 23.73
CA LYS A 129 -0.23 31.00 23.21
C LYS A 129 -0.15 31.16 21.68
N LEU A 130 -1.27 30.94 20.98
CA LEU A 130 -1.37 31.11 19.54
C LEU A 130 -1.41 32.61 19.18
N VAL A 131 -0.47 33.06 18.35
CA VAL A 131 -0.34 34.47 17.95
C VAL A 131 -0.58 34.71 16.46
N GLY A 132 -0.54 33.66 15.64
CA GLY A 132 -0.87 33.76 14.21
C GLY A 132 -0.81 32.43 13.47
N ILE A 133 -0.96 32.48 12.15
CA ILE A 133 -0.69 31.35 11.25
C ILE A 133 -0.04 31.88 9.97
N VAL A 134 0.92 31.15 9.43
CA VAL A 134 1.50 31.43 8.11
C VAL A 134 1.04 30.32 7.18
N THR A 135 0.44 30.67 6.04
CA THR A 135 -0.06 29.75 5.03
C THR A 135 0.67 29.88 3.71
N PHE A 136 0.42 28.96 2.78
CA PHE A 136 0.97 29.03 1.42
C PHE A 136 0.77 30.41 0.77
N GLN A 137 -0.43 30.98 0.88
CA GLN A 137 -0.78 32.25 0.25
C GLN A 137 0.07 33.42 0.78
N ASP A 138 0.54 33.33 2.02
CA ASP A 138 1.36 34.37 2.65
C ASP A 138 2.82 34.28 2.17
N THR A 139 3.26 33.10 1.71
CA THR A 139 4.66 32.83 1.31
C THR A 139 4.89 32.70 -0.20
N ASP A 140 3.86 32.40 -1.01
CA ASP A 140 4.02 32.02 -2.43
C ASP A 140 4.52 33.15 -3.34
N VAL A 141 4.25 34.40 -2.96
CA VAL A 141 4.63 35.59 -3.71
C VAL A 141 5.98 36.19 -3.29
N LEU A 142 6.64 35.61 -2.29
CA LEU A 142 7.91 36.12 -1.76
C LEU A 142 9.10 35.63 -2.59
N ALA A 143 10.06 36.52 -2.86
CA ALA A 143 11.27 36.18 -3.58
C ALA A 143 12.38 35.72 -2.60
N GLU A 144 13.47 35.12 -3.11
CA GLU A 144 14.58 34.62 -2.27
C GLU A 144 15.16 35.66 -1.31
N LYS A 145 15.13 36.94 -1.69
CA LYS A 145 15.56 38.07 -0.85
C LYS A 145 14.72 38.25 0.42
N ASP A 146 13.46 37.80 0.41
CA ASP A 146 12.47 37.98 1.47
C ASP A 146 12.49 36.79 2.46
N HIS A 147 13.37 35.80 2.26
CA HIS A 147 13.51 34.64 3.16
C HIS A 147 13.99 35.04 4.57
N THR A 148 14.57 36.23 4.73
CA THR A 148 15.05 36.76 6.01
C THR A 148 14.00 37.59 6.75
N THR A 149 12.83 37.82 6.13
CA THR A 149 11.73 38.54 6.76
C THR A 149 11.16 37.74 7.92
N LEU A 150 10.81 38.44 9.01
CA LEU A 150 10.27 37.81 10.22
C LEU A 150 8.83 37.37 10.00
N LEU A 151 8.44 36.24 10.60
CA LEU A 151 7.07 35.73 10.49
C LEU A 151 6.03 36.70 11.06
N SER A 152 6.40 37.52 12.06
CA SER A 152 5.51 38.56 12.60
C SER A 152 5.03 39.57 11.55
N GLU A 153 5.76 39.76 10.46
CA GLU A 153 5.43 40.72 9.41
C GLU A 153 4.52 40.15 8.32
N VAL A 154 4.44 38.81 8.22
CA VAL A 154 3.77 38.11 7.11
C VAL A 154 2.59 37.24 7.58
N MET A 155 2.60 36.78 8.84
CA MET A 155 1.56 35.90 9.37
C MET A 155 0.18 36.58 9.41
N THR A 156 -0.88 35.78 9.27
CA THR A 156 -2.23 36.23 9.63
C THR A 156 -2.32 36.31 11.16
N PRO A 157 -2.63 37.48 11.75
CA PRO A 157 -2.59 37.68 13.19
C PRO A 157 -3.76 36.98 13.89
N ARG A 158 -3.57 36.61 15.16
CA ARG A 158 -4.57 35.93 16.01
C ARG A 158 -5.97 36.56 15.98
N THR A 159 -6.07 37.87 15.83
CA THR A 159 -7.33 38.64 15.76
C THR A 159 -8.18 38.32 14.53
N GLU A 160 -7.58 37.82 13.46
CA GLU A 160 -8.24 37.49 12.20
C GLU A 160 -8.47 35.98 12.03
N LEU A 161 -7.99 35.17 12.98
CA LEU A 161 -8.11 33.73 12.93
C LEU A 161 -9.46 33.26 13.48
N VAL A 162 -10.11 32.41 12.70
CA VAL A 162 -11.15 31.53 13.19
C VAL A 162 -10.47 30.37 13.90
N VAL A 163 -10.84 30.13 15.16
CA VAL A 163 -10.33 29.03 15.99
C VAL A 163 -11.49 28.20 16.53
N ALA A 164 -11.21 26.97 16.91
CA ALA A 164 -12.14 26.11 17.63
C ALA A 164 -11.72 25.94 19.10
N PRO A 165 -12.65 25.69 20.02
CA PRO A 165 -12.30 25.35 21.40
C PRO A 165 -11.66 23.96 21.48
N ALA A 166 -10.78 23.76 22.45
CA ALA A 166 -10.19 22.46 22.75
C ALA A 166 -11.29 21.42 23.07
N GLY A 167 -11.15 20.22 22.52
CA GLY A 167 -12.12 19.13 22.70
C GLY A 167 -13.36 19.20 21.79
N VAL A 168 -13.40 20.13 20.81
CA VAL A 168 -14.45 20.18 19.79
C VAL A 168 -14.55 18.85 19.04
N MET A 169 -15.78 18.43 18.74
CA MET A 169 -16.01 17.21 17.96
C MET A 169 -15.70 17.45 16.48
N LEU A 170 -15.19 16.43 15.78
CA LEU A 170 -14.77 16.54 14.38
C LEU A 170 -15.89 17.10 13.47
N LYS A 171 -17.14 16.69 13.71
CA LYS A 171 -18.30 17.15 12.94
C LYS A 171 -18.53 18.67 13.10
N GLU A 172 -18.48 19.16 14.33
CA GLU A 172 -18.67 20.59 14.63
C GLU A 172 -17.49 21.42 14.07
N ALA A 173 -16.28 20.90 14.17
CA ALA A 173 -15.09 21.54 13.61
C ALA A 173 -15.14 21.62 12.07
N ASN A 174 -15.65 20.58 11.39
CA ASN A 174 -15.91 20.59 9.96
C ASN A 174 -16.92 21.70 9.58
N GLU A 175 -17.97 21.88 10.37
CA GLU A 175 -18.97 22.94 10.15
C GLU A 175 -18.34 24.33 10.29
N ILE A 176 -17.53 24.56 11.34
CA ILE A 176 -16.79 25.82 11.52
C ILE A 176 -15.85 26.11 10.34
N LEU A 177 -15.11 25.09 9.89
CA LEU A 177 -14.19 25.21 8.77
C LEU A 177 -14.93 25.53 7.45
N GLN A 178 -16.06 24.85 7.19
CA GLN A 178 -16.89 25.10 6.01
C GLN A 178 -17.53 26.50 6.02
N CYS A 179 -18.04 26.94 7.17
CA CYS A 179 -18.63 28.28 7.32
C CYS A 179 -17.59 29.39 7.18
N SER A 180 -16.39 29.20 7.72
CA SER A 180 -15.30 30.18 7.65
C SER A 180 -14.65 30.25 6.26
N LYS A 181 -14.83 29.23 5.41
CA LYS A 181 -14.18 29.09 4.10
C LYS A 181 -12.65 29.20 4.19
N LYS A 182 -12.08 28.80 5.32
CA LYS A 182 -10.63 28.71 5.54
C LYS A 182 -10.16 27.28 5.33
N GLY A 183 -8.88 27.11 4.97
CA GLY A 183 -8.28 25.78 4.74
C GLY A 183 -7.78 25.10 6.02
N ARG A 184 -7.69 25.83 7.14
CA ARG A 184 -7.16 25.37 8.43
C ARG A 184 -7.93 25.98 9.59
N LEU A 185 -8.01 25.27 10.71
CA LEU A 185 -8.71 25.70 11.92
C LEU A 185 -7.91 25.28 13.17
N PRO A 186 -7.15 26.20 13.78
CA PRO A 186 -6.48 25.95 15.05
C PRO A 186 -7.48 25.68 16.17
N ALA A 187 -7.17 24.71 17.04
CA ALA A 187 -7.89 24.43 18.26
C ALA A 187 -7.10 24.94 19.48
N VAL A 188 -7.73 25.77 20.29
CA VAL A 188 -7.08 26.45 21.42
C VAL A 188 -7.77 26.16 22.76
N SER A 189 -7.00 26.18 23.84
CA SER A 189 -7.53 26.12 25.21
C SER A 189 -8.26 27.42 25.59
N ASP A 190 -8.90 27.44 26.76
CA ASP A 190 -9.51 28.65 27.33
C ASP A 190 -8.49 29.79 27.56
N CYS A 191 -7.20 29.45 27.64
CA CYS A 191 -6.08 30.40 27.79
C CYS A 191 -5.47 30.82 26.44
N ASP A 192 -6.08 30.45 25.32
CA ASP A 192 -5.60 30.71 23.94
C ASP A 192 -4.29 29.99 23.58
N GLU A 193 -4.01 28.88 24.26
CA GLU A 193 -2.86 28.00 24.00
C GLU A 193 -3.19 27.02 22.89
N LEU A 194 -2.26 26.79 21.96
CA LEU A 194 -2.47 25.86 20.85
C LEU A 194 -2.46 24.41 21.33
N VAL A 195 -3.56 23.70 21.09
CA VAL A 195 -3.73 22.28 21.44
C VAL A 195 -3.64 21.38 20.21
N ALA A 196 -4.21 21.82 19.09
CA ALA A 196 -4.16 21.08 17.83
C ALA A 196 -4.42 22.02 16.66
N ILE A 197 -4.17 21.57 15.43
CA ILE A 197 -4.63 22.24 14.22
C ILE A 197 -5.42 21.28 13.35
N MET A 198 -6.58 21.73 12.90
CA MET A 198 -7.36 21.01 11.92
C MET A 198 -6.95 21.44 10.51
N ALA A 199 -6.72 20.46 9.65
CA ALA A 199 -6.42 20.67 8.24
C ALA A 199 -7.04 19.53 7.42
N HIS A 200 -7.20 19.75 6.11
CA HIS A 200 -7.23 18.62 5.19
C HIS A 200 -5.85 17.96 5.23
N TYR A 201 -5.76 16.84 5.92
CA TYR A 201 -4.57 16.01 5.89
C TYR A 201 -4.98 14.59 5.49
N PRO A 202 -4.04 13.79 5.01
CA PRO A 202 -4.36 12.41 4.68
C PRO A 202 -4.64 11.67 6.01
N VAL A 203 -5.90 11.41 6.34
CA VAL A 203 -6.29 10.67 7.54
C VAL A 203 -6.01 9.19 7.30
N ALA A 204 -5.29 8.59 8.24
CA ALA A 204 -4.98 7.17 8.22
C ALA A 204 -6.25 6.33 8.17
N SER A 205 -6.21 5.22 7.43
CA SER A 205 -7.25 4.18 7.39
C SER A 205 -7.34 3.35 8.69
N THR A 206 -7.21 4.00 9.85
CA THR A 206 -7.28 3.36 11.16
C THR A 206 -8.56 3.76 11.89
N GLU A 207 -9.26 2.79 12.46
CA GLU A 207 -10.27 3.07 13.46
C GLU A 207 -9.55 3.46 14.76
N SER A 208 -9.89 4.64 15.30
CA SER A 208 -9.37 5.23 16.54
C SER A 208 -7.90 5.65 16.53
N HIS A 209 -7.60 6.96 16.58
CA HIS A 209 -6.34 7.65 16.99
C HIS A 209 -4.94 7.07 16.67
N GLU A 210 -4.84 5.97 15.93
CA GLU A 210 -3.63 5.23 15.62
C GLU A 210 -2.97 5.83 14.38
N GLN A 211 -1.64 5.95 14.42
CA GLN A 211 -0.83 6.42 13.31
C GLN A 211 -1.05 5.57 12.04
N PRO A 212 -0.90 6.17 10.85
CA PRO A 212 -0.98 5.43 9.58
C PRO A 212 -0.06 4.21 9.60
N ARG A 213 -0.62 3.05 9.25
CA ARG A 213 0.12 1.78 9.20
C ARG A 213 1.21 1.86 8.13
N CYS A 214 2.47 1.75 8.52
CA CYS A 214 3.60 1.74 7.60
C CYS A 214 4.39 0.43 7.73
N GLY A 215 4.74 -0.15 6.59
CA GLY A 215 5.60 -1.34 6.52
C GLY A 215 6.91 -1.03 5.81
N ALA A 216 7.95 -1.79 6.10
CA ALA A 216 9.23 -1.70 5.40
C ALA A 216 9.75 -3.09 5.02
N ALA A 217 10.46 -3.17 3.90
CA ALA A 217 11.19 -4.38 3.53
C ALA A 217 12.60 -4.36 4.10
N VAL A 218 13.03 -5.54 4.55
CA VAL A 218 14.34 -5.79 5.14
C VAL A 218 14.86 -7.11 4.58
N GLY A 219 16.16 -7.19 4.31
CA GLY A 219 16.80 -8.42 3.89
C GLY A 219 16.96 -9.42 5.05
N THR A 220 17.77 -10.45 4.82
CA THR A 220 18.02 -11.53 5.79
C THR A 220 19.46 -11.58 6.28
N HIS A 221 20.28 -10.58 5.95
CA HIS A 221 21.70 -10.54 6.32
C HIS A 221 21.89 -9.99 7.73
N GLU A 222 23.06 -10.24 8.33
CA GLU A 222 23.35 -9.75 9.69
C GLU A 222 23.28 -8.22 9.81
N ASP A 223 23.77 -7.49 8.80
CA ASP A 223 23.70 -6.02 8.78
C ASP A 223 22.26 -5.49 8.77
N ASP A 224 21.30 -6.28 8.26
CA ASP A 224 19.90 -5.90 8.18
C ASP A 224 19.25 -5.83 9.57
N LYS A 225 19.83 -6.47 10.60
CA LYS A 225 19.37 -6.36 11.99
C LYS A 225 19.47 -4.92 12.50
N TYR A 226 20.56 -4.23 12.18
CA TYR A 226 20.73 -2.83 12.57
C TYR A 226 19.73 -1.92 11.83
N ARG A 227 19.48 -2.20 10.54
CA ARG A 227 18.46 -1.48 9.76
C ARG A 227 17.08 -1.65 10.38
N LEU A 228 16.72 -2.88 10.76
CA LEU A 228 15.45 -3.17 11.42
C LEU A 228 15.31 -2.42 12.76
N ASP A 229 16.39 -2.34 13.55
CA ASP A 229 16.37 -1.63 14.83
C ASP A 229 16.02 -0.15 14.65
N LEU A 230 16.60 0.50 13.64
CA LEU A 230 16.31 1.90 13.31
C LEU A 230 14.87 2.07 12.84
N LEU A 231 14.39 1.18 11.96
CA LEU A 231 13.01 1.22 11.47
C LEU A 231 12.00 1.04 12.60
N THR A 232 12.27 0.13 13.53
CA THR A 232 11.41 -0.12 14.70
C THR A 232 11.39 1.08 15.64
N GLN A 233 12.51 1.79 15.81
CA GLN A 233 12.57 3.04 16.59
C GLN A 233 11.73 4.16 15.97
N VAL A 234 11.67 4.23 14.64
CA VAL A 234 10.82 5.18 13.90
C VAL A 234 9.33 4.78 13.95
N GLY A 235 9.01 3.57 14.41
CA GLY A 235 7.64 3.15 14.69
C GLY A 235 6.92 2.49 13.51
N ILE A 236 7.63 1.81 12.60
CA ILE A 236 6.96 0.96 11.60
C ILE A 236 6.12 -0.13 12.28
N ASN A 237 5.06 -0.60 11.63
CA ASN A 237 4.12 -1.55 12.24
C ASN A 237 4.40 -3.01 11.87
N VAL A 238 4.99 -3.22 10.71
CA VAL A 238 5.25 -4.54 10.11
C VAL A 238 6.51 -4.51 9.28
N THR A 239 7.28 -5.59 9.28
CA THR A 239 8.39 -5.78 8.33
C THR A 239 8.07 -6.88 7.34
N VAL A 240 8.48 -6.70 6.09
CA VAL A 240 8.52 -7.75 5.07
C VAL A 240 9.96 -8.25 4.98
N LEU A 241 10.20 -9.52 5.31
CA LEU A 241 11.47 -10.16 5.02
C LEU A 241 11.50 -10.54 3.54
N ASP A 242 12.22 -9.74 2.76
CA ASP A 242 12.24 -9.84 1.30
C ASP A 242 13.39 -10.73 0.83
N SER A 243 13.03 -11.83 0.18
CA SER A 243 13.95 -12.78 -0.43
C SER A 243 13.31 -13.41 -1.65
N SER A 244 14.10 -13.67 -2.68
CA SER A 244 13.64 -14.42 -3.86
C SER A 244 13.12 -15.83 -3.51
N GLN A 245 13.66 -16.45 -2.46
CA GLN A 245 13.22 -17.74 -1.92
C GLN A 245 13.33 -17.73 -0.39
N GLY A 246 12.18 -17.57 0.27
CA GLY A 246 12.12 -17.27 1.70
C GLY A 246 12.37 -18.43 2.65
N SER A 247 12.12 -19.68 2.24
CA SER A 247 12.40 -20.87 3.06
C SER A 247 13.90 -21.17 3.09
N SER A 248 14.61 -20.36 3.87
CA SER A 248 16.06 -20.44 4.09
C SER A 248 16.36 -20.35 5.58
N VAL A 249 17.51 -20.90 5.98
CA VAL A 249 17.99 -20.79 7.38
C VAL A 249 18.17 -19.32 7.78
N TYR A 250 18.58 -18.45 6.84
CA TYR A 250 18.77 -17.02 7.10
C TYR A 250 17.46 -16.32 7.46
N GLN A 251 16.40 -16.53 6.68
CA GLN A 251 15.10 -15.92 6.97
C GLN A 251 14.51 -16.46 8.27
N ILE A 252 14.55 -17.78 8.50
CA ILE A 252 14.07 -18.39 9.74
C ILE A 252 14.83 -17.84 10.97
N THR A 253 16.16 -17.74 10.86
CA THR A 253 16.99 -17.16 11.93
C THR A 253 16.66 -15.69 12.17
N MET A 254 16.39 -14.93 11.10
CA MET A 254 15.95 -13.54 11.21
C MET A 254 14.59 -13.45 11.91
N VAL A 255 13.59 -14.27 11.55
CA VAL A 255 12.29 -14.29 12.23
C VAL A 255 12.47 -14.55 13.74
N HIS A 256 13.24 -15.56 14.12
CA HIS A 256 13.51 -15.85 15.52
C HIS A 256 14.21 -14.69 16.25
N TYR A 257 15.18 -14.05 15.61
CA TYR A 257 15.82 -12.84 16.15
C TYR A 257 14.80 -11.73 16.42
N ILE A 258 13.91 -11.47 15.45
CA ILE A 258 12.88 -10.44 15.56
C ILE A 258 11.89 -10.77 16.68
N LYS A 259 11.40 -12.01 16.74
CA LYS A 259 10.45 -12.43 17.76
C LYS A 259 11.04 -12.44 19.16
N GLN A 260 12.33 -12.74 19.30
CA GLN A 260 13.03 -12.67 20.58
C GLN A 260 13.21 -11.22 21.05
N LYS A 261 13.61 -10.31 20.15
CA LYS A 261 13.92 -8.92 20.48
C LYS A 261 12.69 -8.01 20.55
N TYR A 262 11.73 -8.25 19.67
CA TYR A 262 10.50 -7.49 19.49
C TYR A 262 9.27 -8.41 19.45
N PRO A 263 8.85 -9.01 20.59
CA PRO A 263 7.82 -10.05 20.62
C PRO A 263 6.45 -9.64 20.06
N HIS A 264 6.13 -8.35 20.09
CA HIS A 264 4.87 -7.81 19.57
C HIS A 264 4.95 -7.31 18.14
N PHE A 265 6.16 -7.20 17.59
CA PHE A 265 6.38 -6.66 16.25
C PHE A 265 5.93 -7.65 15.18
N GLN A 266 5.28 -7.12 14.15
CA GLN A 266 4.65 -7.95 13.13
C GLN A 266 5.61 -8.28 11.99
N VAL A 267 5.66 -9.53 11.57
CA VAL A 267 6.61 -10.03 10.56
C VAL A 267 5.88 -10.81 9.49
N THR A 268 5.99 -10.32 8.26
CA THR A 268 5.61 -11.06 7.05
C THR A 268 6.86 -11.44 6.29
N GLY A 269 6.79 -12.49 5.48
CA GLY A 269 7.96 -12.90 4.73
C GLY A 269 7.65 -13.90 3.63
N GLY A 270 8.66 -14.07 2.79
CA GLY A 270 8.55 -14.79 1.55
C GLY A 270 9.86 -14.68 0.77
N ASN A 271 9.89 -15.05 -0.50
CA ASN A 271 8.75 -15.59 -1.24
C ASN A 271 8.76 -17.11 -1.23
N MET A 272 7.57 -17.69 -1.26
CA MET A 272 7.39 -19.13 -1.32
C MET A 272 6.36 -19.51 -2.38
N VAL A 273 6.41 -20.76 -2.84
CA VAL A 273 5.47 -21.28 -3.84
C VAL A 273 4.95 -22.68 -3.51
N THR A 274 5.34 -23.25 -2.36
CA THR A 274 4.96 -24.62 -1.97
C THR A 274 4.52 -24.72 -0.50
N ALA A 275 3.62 -25.68 -0.23
CA ALA A 275 3.17 -26.09 1.11
C ALA A 275 4.32 -26.30 2.11
N ALA A 276 5.39 -26.96 1.67
CA ALA A 276 6.53 -27.27 2.54
C ALA A 276 7.29 -26.00 2.97
N GLN A 277 7.49 -25.05 2.06
CA GLN A 277 8.15 -23.78 2.37
C GLN A 277 7.30 -22.95 3.35
N ALA A 278 5.99 -22.86 3.13
CA ALA A 278 5.10 -22.17 4.05
C ALA A 278 5.13 -22.78 5.44
N LYS A 279 5.07 -24.13 5.53
CA LYS A 279 5.17 -24.82 6.82
C LYS A 279 6.43 -24.42 7.59
N ASN A 280 7.58 -24.39 6.92
CA ASN A 280 8.84 -24.00 7.58
C ASN A 280 8.79 -22.55 8.11
N LEU A 281 8.17 -21.63 7.37
CA LEU A 281 8.04 -20.24 7.78
C LEU A 281 7.01 -20.07 8.91
N ILE A 282 5.89 -20.79 8.85
CA ILE A 282 4.86 -20.77 9.91
C ILE A 282 5.42 -21.34 11.20
N ASP A 283 6.12 -22.49 11.14
CA ASP A 283 6.76 -23.09 12.31
C ASP A 283 7.84 -22.17 12.92
N ALA A 284 8.31 -21.16 12.17
CA ALA A 284 9.24 -20.14 12.62
C ALA A 284 8.56 -18.90 13.24
N ASP A 285 7.22 -18.90 13.41
CA ASP A 285 6.38 -17.78 13.86
C ASP A 285 6.23 -16.63 12.84
N MET A 286 6.25 -16.93 11.54
CA MET A 286 5.88 -15.97 10.50
C MET A 286 4.36 -15.70 10.52
N GLU A 287 3.96 -14.43 10.41
CA GLU A 287 2.58 -14.00 10.69
C GLU A 287 1.78 -13.62 9.44
N GLY A 288 2.45 -13.54 8.29
CA GLY A 288 1.86 -13.40 6.96
C GLY A 288 2.86 -13.88 5.91
N LEU A 289 2.37 -14.51 4.84
CA LEU A 289 3.23 -15.20 3.87
C LEU A 289 3.12 -14.60 2.48
N GLY A 290 4.26 -14.18 1.92
CA GLY A 290 4.40 -13.77 0.53
C GLY A 290 4.47 -14.98 -0.40
N VAL A 291 3.46 -15.14 -1.25
CA VAL A 291 3.40 -16.19 -2.27
C VAL A 291 3.76 -15.63 -3.63
N GLY A 292 4.77 -16.21 -4.28
CA GLY A 292 5.06 -15.97 -5.69
C GLY A 292 6.55 -15.92 -6.00
N MET A 293 6.99 -16.73 -6.96
CA MET A 293 8.39 -16.81 -7.36
C MET A 293 8.50 -16.87 -8.87
N GLY A 294 9.21 -15.88 -9.45
CA GLY A 294 9.48 -15.82 -10.88
C GLY A 294 8.27 -15.51 -11.76
N CYS A 295 7.18 -14.99 -11.20
CA CYS A 295 5.91 -14.73 -11.89
C CYS A 295 5.64 -13.22 -12.12
N SER A 296 6.51 -12.33 -11.67
CA SER A 296 6.35 -10.88 -11.85
C SER A 296 6.64 -10.45 -13.29
N SER A 297 6.03 -9.35 -13.74
CA SER A 297 6.08 -8.92 -15.16
C SER A 297 7.48 -8.54 -15.68
N ILE A 298 8.43 -8.32 -14.78
CA ILE A 298 9.82 -7.98 -15.06
C ILE A 298 10.79 -9.06 -14.59
N CYS A 299 10.28 -10.17 -14.07
CA CYS A 299 11.09 -11.25 -13.53
C CYS A 299 11.23 -12.35 -14.58
N ILE A 300 12.45 -12.82 -14.78
CA ILE A 300 12.83 -13.92 -15.68
C ILE A 300 13.47 -15.09 -14.92
N THR A 301 13.35 -15.13 -13.58
CA THR A 301 13.87 -16.23 -12.73
C THR A 301 13.44 -17.60 -13.22
N GLN A 302 12.20 -17.79 -13.67
CA GLN A 302 11.77 -19.10 -14.21
C GLN A 302 12.55 -19.50 -15.47
N GLY A 303 12.88 -18.53 -16.33
CA GLY A 303 13.65 -18.79 -17.55
C GLY A 303 15.14 -19.03 -17.30
N VAL A 304 15.71 -18.32 -16.32
CA VAL A 304 17.16 -18.36 -16.05
C VAL A 304 17.53 -19.42 -15.01
N MET A 305 16.74 -19.54 -13.93
CA MET A 305 16.99 -20.44 -12.79
C MET A 305 16.17 -21.73 -12.84
N ALA A 306 15.22 -21.85 -13.78
CA ALA A 306 14.29 -22.99 -13.87
C ALA A 306 13.50 -23.28 -12.58
N CYS A 307 13.28 -22.24 -11.76
CA CYS A 307 12.61 -22.33 -10.47
C CYS A 307 11.45 -21.34 -10.38
N GLY A 308 10.30 -21.82 -9.90
CA GLY A 308 9.08 -21.04 -9.74
C GLY A 308 7.83 -21.91 -9.93
N GLN A 309 6.66 -21.29 -9.81
CA GLN A 309 5.36 -21.95 -10.00
C GLN A 309 4.36 -20.97 -10.61
N PRO A 310 3.39 -21.45 -11.41
CA PRO A 310 2.25 -20.63 -11.84
C PRO A 310 1.49 -20.04 -10.65
N GLN A 311 1.35 -18.70 -10.66
CA GLN A 311 0.90 -17.95 -9.50
C GLN A 311 -0.51 -18.32 -9.02
N GLY A 312 -1.43 -18.62 -9.95
CA GLY A 312 -2.79 -19.02 -9.59
C GLY A 312 -2.81 -20.29 -8.75
N THR A 313 -1.91 -21.24 -9.03
CA THR A 313 -1.80 -22.49 -8.24
C THR A 313 -1.03 -22.27 -6.95
N ALA A 314 -0.01 -21.42 -6.97
CA ALA A 314 0.76 -21.13 -5.78
C ALA A 314 -0.12 -20.45 -4.71
N ALA A 315 -1.01 -19.54 -5.11
CA ALA A 315 -1.87 -18.80 -4.19
C ALA A 315 -2.99 -19.65 -3.56
N GLU A 316 -3.50 -20.64 -4.28
CA GLU A 316 -4.66 -21.48 -3.91
C GLU A 316 -4.32 -22.69 -3.01
N TYR A 317 -3.04 -22.92 -2.70
CA TYR A 317 -2.71 -24.05 -1.82
C TYR A 317 -3.52 -23.96 -0.53
N ASP A 318 -4.17 -25.05 -0.13
CA ASP A 318 -4.92 -25.09 1.12
C ASP A 318 -3.95 -25.00 2.29
N TRP A 319 -3.75 -23.77 2.76
CA TRP A 319 -2.70 -23.50 3.72
C TRP A 319 -3.06 -23.98 5.10
N HIS A 320 -4.30 -24.41 5.42
CA HIS A 320 -4.74 -25.07 6.68
C HIS A 320 -4.20 -24.54 8.05
N PHE A 321 -3.47 -23.42 8.07
CA PHE A 321 -2.67 -22.96 9.21
C PHE A 321 -3.14 -21.60 9.74
N GLY A 322 -4.15 -20.99 9.11
CA GLY A 322 -4.76 -19.74 9.56
C GLY A 322 -3.85 -18.51 9.45
N VAL A 323 -2.75 -18.60 8.68
CA VAL A 323 -1.84 -17.48 8.43
C VAL A 323 -2.25 -16.77 7.13
N PRO A 324 -2.44 -15.44 7.14
CA PRO A 324 -2.82 -14.68 5.95
C PRO A 324 -1.80 -14.79 4.81
N ILE A 325 -2.32 -14.84 3.59
CA ILE A 325 -1.53 -14.96 2.37
C ILE A 325 -1.52 -13.65 1.60
N ILE A 326 -0.33 -13.27 1.14
CA ILE A 326 -0.09 -12.13 0.26
C ILE A 326 0.26 -12.68 -1.12
N ALA A 327 -0.63 -12.53 -2.10
CA ALA A 327 -0.33 -12.91 -3.47
C ALA A 327 0.57 -11.84 -4.11
N ASP A 328 1.84 -12.16 -4.32
CA ASP A 328 2.87 -11.25 -4.86
C ASP A 328 3.23 -11.59 -6.30
N GLY A 329 3.01 -10.62 -7.20
CA GLY A 329 3.34 -10.74 -8.62
C GLY A 329 2.20 -11.26 -9.51
N SER A 330 2.38 -11.15 -10.83
CA SER A 330 1.39 -11.53 -11.87
C SER A 330 0.04 -10.78 -11.87
N ILE A 331 -0.16 -9.77 -11.01
CA ILE A 331 -1.38 -8.94 -11.00
C ILE A 331 -1.27 -7.82 -12.04
N GLN A 332 -1.72 -8.09 -13.27
CA GLN A 332 -1.65 -7.14 -14.40
C GLN A 332 -2.95 -6.36 -14.61
N THR A 333 -4.08 -6.95 -14.19
CA THR A 333 -5.42 -6.39 -14.37
C THR A 333 -6.21 -6.54 -13.09
N VAL A 334 -7.30 -5.78 -12.97
CA VAL A 334 -8.23 -5.94 -11.84
C VAL A 334 -8.79 -7.36 -11.77
N GLY A 335 -9.02 -8.00 -12.92
CA GLY A 335 -9.48 -9.39 -12.97
C GLY A 335 -8.50 -10.38 -12.32
N HIS A 336 -7.18 -10.14 -12.39
CA HIS A 336 -6.20 -10.98 -11.70
C HIS A 336 -6.25 -10.78 -10.19
N MET A 337 -6.39 -9.53 -9.74
CA MET A 337 -6.55 -9.20 -8.33
C MET A 337 -7.80 -9.87 -7.74
N VAL A 338 -8.94 -9.74 -8.41
CA VAL A 338 -10.18 -10.40 -8.02
C VAL A 338 -9.98 -11.92 -7.94
N LYS A 339 -9.34 -12.53 -8.94
CA LYS A 339 -9.06 -13.96 -8.93
C LYS A 339 -8.18 -14.34 -7.74
N ALA A 340 -7.11 -13.61 -7.46
CA ALA A 340 -6.26 -13.89 -6.31
C ALA A 340 -7.05 -13.84 -4.98
N LEU A 341 -7.85 -12.79 -4.77
CA LEU A 341 -8.64 -12.60 -3.54
C LEU A 341 -9.78 -13.61 -3.39
N ALA A 342 -10.37 -14.03 -4.51
CA ALA A 342 -11.39 -15.07 -4.52
C ALA A 342 -10.83 -16.48 -4.24
N HIS A 343 -9.52 -16.66 -4.41
CA HIS A 343 -8.77 -17.91 -4.33
C HIS A 343 -7.76 -17.86 -3.17
N GLU A 344 -8.28 -17.62 -1.96
CA GLU A 344 -7.60 -17.67 -0.65
C GLU A 344 -6.56 -16.58 -0.31
N ALA A 345 -6.11 -15.76 -1.26
CA ALA A 345 -5.23 -14.65 -0.91
C ALA A 345 -5.96 -13.62 -0.04
N SER A 346 -5.38 -13.30 1.12
CA SER A 346 -5.93 -12.27 2.03
C SER A 346 -5.65 -10.86 1.51
N THR A 347 -4.51 -10.68 0.83
CA THR A 347 -4.10 -9.42 0.22
C THR A 347 -3.36 -9.68 -1.09
N VAL A 348 -3.29 -8.67 -1.96
CA VAL A 348 -2.47 -8.69 -3.17
C VAL A 348 -1.37 -7.65 -3.07
N MET A 349 -0.15 -8.03 -3.45
CA MET A 349 0.98 -7.14 -3.59
C MET A 349 1.18 -6.80 -5.07
N MET A 350 1.23 -5.49 -5.37
CA MET A 350 1.22 -4.99 -6.75
C MET A 350 2.45 -4.14 -7.03
N GLY A 351 3.22 -4.56 -8.03
CA GLY A 351 4.33 -3.79 -8.60
C GLY A 351 3.88 -3.02 -9.85
N SER A 352 3.85 -3.69 -11.00
CA SER A 352 3.59 -3.08 -12.32
C SER A 352 2.24 -2.40 -12.46
N LEU A 353 1.24 -2.82 -11.69
CA LEU A 353 -0.06 -2.16 -11.70
C LEU A 353 0.04 -0.73 -11.14
N LEU A 354 0.89 -0.52 -10.14
CA LEU A 354 1.12 0.76 -9.45
C LEU A 354 2.34 1.53 -9.98
N ALA A 355 3.31 0.85 -10.60
CA ALA A 355 4.57 1.44 -11.10
C ALA A 355 4.41 2.58 -12.11
N ALA A 356 3.21 2.78 -12.65
CA ALA A 356 2.88 3.82 -13.60
C ALA A 356 2.01 4.94 -12.99
N THR A 357 1.84 5.00 -11.67
CA THR A 357 1.14 6.13 -11.05
C THR A 357 2.07 7.31 -10.83
N MET A 358 1.47 8.49 -10.68
CA MET A 358 2.19 9.74 -10.47
C MET A 358 3.15 9.69 -9.27
N GLU A 359 2.76 9.01 -8.21
CA GLU A 359 3.43 8.92 -6.92
C GLU A 359 4.67 8.01 -6.89
N VAL A 360 4.91 7.28 -7.98
CA VAL A 360 6.12 6.45 -8.15
C VAL A 360 7.34 7.35 -8.37
N PRO A 361 8.49 7.08 -7.70
CA PRO A 361 9.68 7.94 -7.75
C PRO A 361 10.39 7.99 -9.11
N SER A 362 10.04 7.12 -10.05
CA SER A 362 10.67 7.09 -11.37
C SER A 362 10.28 8.27 -12.26
N GLU A 363 11.25 8.77 -13.02
CA GLU A 363 11.07 9.90 -13.92
C GLU A 363 10.15 9.57 -15.10
N TYR A 364 9.37 10.58 -15.49
CA TYR A 364 8.60 10.56 -16.72
C TYR A 364 9.48 10.83 -17.92
N PHE A 365 9.22 10.09 -19.01
CA PHE A 365 9.76 10.43 -20.31
C PHE A 365 8.69 10.24 -21.39
N PHE A 366 8.80 11.01 -22.46
CA PHE A 366 7.84 10.99 -23.56
C PHE A 366 8.42 10.19 -24.72
N SER A 367 7.66 9.21 -25.22
CA SER A 367 8.05 8.38 -26.36
C SER A 367 6.81 8.00 -27.15
N ASP A 368 6.88 8.06 -28.48
CA ASP A 368 5.81 7.64 -29.40
C ASP A 368 4.42 8.22 -29.09
N GLY A 369 4.37 9.48 -28.63
CA GLY A 369 3.11 10.17 -28.35
C GLY A 369 2.51 9.90 -26.97
N VAL A 370 3.16 9.07 -26.14
CA VAL A 370 2.68 8.69 -24.81
C VAL A 370 3.69 9.01 -23.71
N TRP A 371 3.17 9.34 -22.53
CA TRP A 371 3.96 9.49 -21.32
C TRP A 371 4.24 8.12 -20.71
N LEU A 372 5.52 7.83 -20.47
CA LEU A 372 6.02 6.58 -19.92
C LEU A 372 6.80 6.85 -18.64
N LYS A 373 6.82 5.86 -17.75
CA LYS A 373 7.73 5.79 -16.60
C LYS A 373 8.65 4.58 -16.72
N LYS A 374 9.88 4.70 -16.20
CA LYS A 374 10.80 3.56 -16.11
C LYS A 374 10.33 2.60 -15.00
N TYR A 375 10.30 1.32 -15.29
CA TYR A 375 9.97 0.25 -14.35
C TYR A 375 10.98 -0.89 -14.48
N GLN A 376 11.63 -1.27 -13.38
CA GLN A 376 12.73 -2.23 -13.39
C GLN A 376 12.62 -3.25 -12.26
N GLY A 377 13.00 -4.50 -12.53
CA GLY A 377 13.10 -5.55 -11.51
C GLY A 377 14.24 -5.31 -10.55
N MET A 378 14.09 -5.69 -9.27
CA MET A 378 15.20 -5.60 -8.31
C MET A 378 16.36 -6.55 -8.68
N ASP A 379 16.03 -7.59 -9.44
CA ASP A 379 16.88 -8.60 -10.09
C ASP A 379 17.50 -8.18 -11.44
N SER A 380 17.26 -6.95 -11.89
CA SER A 380 17.89 -6.39 -13.09
C SER A 380 19.33 -5.94 -12.83
N LEU A 381 20.18 -5.95 -13.86
CA LEU A 381 21.56 -5.44 -13.74
C LEU A 381 21.59 -3.99 -13.25
N ASP A 382 20.70 -3.14 -13.78
CA ASP A 382 20.56 -1.74 -13.39
C ASP A 382 20.26 -1.59 -11.89
N ALA A 383 19.41 -2.44 -11.32
CA ALA A 383 19.05 -2.39 -9.89
C ALA A 383 20.18 -2.95 -9.01
N MET A 384 20.81 -4.04 -9.45
CA MET A 384 21.94 -4.65 -8.77
C MET A 384 23.18 -3.75 -8.75
N GLU A 385 23.40 -2.91 -9.77
CA GLU A 385 24.50 -1.94 -9.76
C GLU A 385 24.25 -0.77 -8.82
N LYS A 386 22.99 -0.34 -8.68
CA LYS A 386 22.60 0.80 -7.86
C LYS A 386 22.48 0.48 -6.37
N SER A 387 22.14 -0.75 -6.01
CA SER A 387 21.82 -1.12 -4.63
C SER A 387 22.48 -2.42 -4.19
N SER A 388 23.19 -2.38 -3.05
CA SER A 388 23.77 -3.57 -2.43
C SER A 388 22.70 -4.51 -1.86
N SER A 389 21.55 -3.98 -1.44
CA SER A 389 20.38 -4.75 -0.99
C SER A 389 19.86 -5.70 -2.09
N SER A 390 19.78 -5.23 -3.33
CA SER A 390 19.36 -6.06 -4.46
C SER A 390 20.35 -7.20 -4.73
N GLN A 391 21.66 -6.94 -4.67
CA GLN A 391 22.65 -8.02 -4.82
C GLN A 391 22.52 -9.09 -3.73
N LYS A 392 22.30 -8.63 -2.49
CA LYS A 392 22.08 -9.45 -1.30
C LYS A 392 20.83 -10.33 -1.39
N GLN A 393 19.75 -9.84 -2.00
CA GLN A 393 18.49 -10.57 -2.20
C GLN A 393 18.63 -11.81 -3.11
N TYR A 394 19.59 -11.78 -4.06
CA TYR A 394 19.83 -12.85 -5.04
C TYR A 394 21.14 -13.62 -4.80
N PHE A 395 21.72 -13.51 -3.59
CA PHE A 395 22.95 -14.23 -3.20
C PHE A 395 24.17 -13.97 -4.12
N MET A 396 24.27 -12.77 -4.71
CA MET A 396 25.34 -12.42 -5.66
C MET A 396 26.36 -11.41 -5.12
N GLU A 397 26.40 -11.22 -3.80
CA GLU A 397 27.32 -10.25 -3.18
C GLU A 397 28.78 -10.75 -3.29
N GLY A 398 29.63 -9.94 -3.95
CA GLY A 398 31.06 -10.26 -4.13
C GLY A 398 31.42 -11.03 -5.41
N ASP A 399 30.44 -11.43 -6.21
CA ASP A 399 30.69 -12.17 -7.46
C ASP A 399 31.14 -11.25 -8.61
N LYS A 400 32.15 -11.71 -9.37
CA LYS A 400 32.64 -11.00 -10.57
C LYS A 400 31.68 -11.11 -11.76
N VAL A 401 30.86 -12.15 -11.80
CA VAL A 401 29.89 -12.41 -12.86
C VAL A 401 28.51 -12.38 -12.24
N LYS A 402 27.68 -11.43 -12.69
CA LYS A 402 26.30 -11.28 -12.22
C LYS A 402 25.34 -11.89 -13.24
N ILE A 403 24.39 -12.69 -12.77
CA ILE A 403 23.34 -13.28 -13.60
C ILE A 403 22.06 -12.52 -13.30
N ALA A 404 21.60 -11.73 -14.27
CA ALA A 404 20.35 -11.00 -14.15
C ALA A 404 19.17 -11.97 -14.10
N GLN A 405 18.29 -11.82 -13.13
CA GLN A 405 17.03 -12.55 -13.05
C GLN A 405 15.83 -11.67 -13.38
N GLY A 406 16.03 -10.37 -13.67
CA GLY A 406 14.99 -9.45 -14.06
C GLY A 406 15.39 -8.51 -15.20
N ILE A 407 14.41 -7.76 -15.69
CA ILE A 407 14.53 -6.83 -16.81
C ILE A 407 14.15 -5.40 -16.42
N SER A 408 14.64 -4.44 -17.21
CA SER A 408 14.21 -3.04 -17.20
C SER A 408 13.26 -2.79 -18.36
N SER A 409 12.13 -2.12 -18.10
CA SER A 409 11.12 -1.78 -19.10
C SER A 409 10.51 -0.39 -18.81
N SER A 410 9.51 -0.01 -19.59
CA SER A 410 8.73 1.21 -19.39
C SER A 410 7.24 0.92 -19.43
N ILE A 411 6.48 1.67 -18.64
CA ILE A 411 5.02 1.51 -18.53
C ILE A 411 4.35 2.86 -18.77
N GLN A 412 3.24 2.84 -19.49
CA GLN A 412 2.42 4.01 -19.75
C GLN A 412 1.77 4.54 -18.47
N ASP A 413 1.76 5.87 -18.32
CA ASP A 413 1.16 6.58 -17.20
C ASP A 413 -0.30 6.17 -16.93
N LYS A 414 -0.63 5.98 -15.66
CA LYS A 414 -1.97 5.64 -15.15
C LYS A 414 -2.60 6.76 -14.33
N GLY A 415 -1.93 7.90 -14.20
CA GLY A 415 -2.36 9.02 -13.38
C GLY A 415 -2.18 8.77 -11.88
N SER A 416 -2.86 9.56 -11.05
CA SER A 416 -2.70 9.48 -9.59
C SER A 416 -3.38 8.25 -8.98
N ILE A 417 -2.69 7.64 -8.01
CA ILE A 417 -3.20 6.52 -7.23
C ILE A 417 -4.50 6.85 -6.49
N GLN A 418 -4.72 8.13 -6.14
CA GLN A 418 -5.93 8.60 -5.46
C GLN A 418 -7.20 8.39 -6.29
N LYS A 419 -7.08 8.35 -7.63
CA LYS A 419 -8.18 8.02 -8.54
C LYS A 419 -8.18 6.55 -8.91
N PHE A 420 -6.98 5.99 -9.09
CA PHE A 420 -6.81 4.63 -9.58
C PHE A 420 -7.20 3.56 -8.55
N VAL A 421 -6.81 3.73 -7.28
CA VAL A 421 -7.13 2.78 -6.21
C VAL A 421 -8.65 2.67 -5.97
N PRO A 422 -9.43 3.76 -5.87
CA PRO A 422 -10.89 3.65 -5.80
C PRO A 422 -11.51 2.90 -6.99
N TYR A 423 -10.94 3.03 -8.19
CA TYR A 423 -11.36 2.25 -9.35
C TYR A 423 -11.06 0.75 -9.18
N LEU A 424 -9.89 0.39 -8.63
CA LEU A 424 -9.55 -0.99 -8.29
C LEU A 424 -10.53 -1.58 -7.28
N ILE A 425 -10.82 -0.85 -6.19
CA ILE A 425 -11.79 -1.22 -5.16
C ILE A 425 -13.16 -1.49 -5.77
N LEU A 426 -13.70 -0.52 -6.52
CA LEU A 426 -15.04 -0.64 -7.09
C LEU A 426 -15.16 -1.91 -7.94
N SER A 427 -14.14 -2.18 -8.75
CA SER A 427 -14.12 -3.37 -9.59
C SER A 427 -14.07 -4.68 -8.79
N VAL A 428 -13.40 -4.69 -7.62
CA VAL A 428 -13.44 -5.84 -6.69
C VAL A 428 -14.82 -5.99 -6.07
N LEU A 429 -15.42 -4.89 -5.58
CA LEU A 429 -16.76 -4.90 -4.98
C LEU A 429 -17.77 -5.52 -5.96
N TRP A 430 -17.74 -5.10 -7.23
CA TRP A 430 -18.62 -5.62 -8.28
C TRP A 430 -18.44 -7.12 -8.50
N SER A 431 -17.22 -7.64 -8.41
CA SER A 431 -16.99 -9.06 -8.56
C SER A 431 -17.29 -9.87 -7.30
N MET A 432 -17.27 -9.25 -6.12
CA MET A 432 -17.68 -9.88 -4.87
C MET A 432 -19.19 -9.81 -4.63
N MET A 433 -19.96 -9.19 -5.55
CA MET A 433 -21.43 -9.18 -5.49
C MET A 433 -22.06 -10.57 -5.63
N TYR A 434 -21.32 -11.55 -6.16
CA TYR A 434 -21.79 -12.90 -6.36
C TYR A 434 -21.86 -13.66 -5.02
N SER A 435 -23.07 -13.90 -4.54
CA SER A 435 -23.33 -14.77 -3.38
C SER A 435 -23.25 -16.25 -3.78
N GLY A 436 -22.71 -17.09 -2.88
CA GLY A 436 -22.66 -18.55 -3.01
C GLY A 436 -21.24 -19.12 -2.97
N GLU A 437 -21.14 -20.45 -3.13
CA GLU A 437 -19.85 -21.11 -3.37
C GLU A 437 -19.32 -20.69 -4.74
N LEU A 438 -18.11 -20.11 -4.77
CA LEU A 438 -17.47 -19.69 -6.02
C LEU A 438 -17.27 -20.89 -6.95
N LYS A 439 -17.90 -20.83 -8.13
CA LYS A 439 -17.68 -21.79 -9.22
C LYS A 439 -16.73 -21.19 -10.24
N CYS A 440 -15.93 -22.05 -10.84
CA CYS A 440 -14.87 -21.66 -11.76
C CYS A 440 -14.98 -22.41 -13.09
N GLU A 441 -14.55 -21.75 -14.15
CA GLU A 441 -14.45 -22.32 -15.50
C GLU A 441 -13.00 -22.24 -15.97
N LYS A 442 -12.39 -23.39 -16.32
CA LYS A 442 -11.09 -23.41 -16.99
C LYS A 442 -11.23 -22.86 -18.41
N ARG A 443 -10.36 -21.91 -18.78
CA ARG A 443 -10.30 -21.35 -20.13
C ARG A 443 -9.31 -22.13 -20.98
N THR A 444 -9.70 -22.43 -22.20
CA THR A 444 -8.75 -22.82 -23.25
C THR A 444 -8.01 -21.58 -23.77
N THR A 445 -6.88 -21.77 -24.46
CA THR A 445 -6.15 -20.68 -25.10
C THR A 445 -7.03 -19.88 -26.07
N LEU A 446 -7.96 -20.54 -26.78
CA LEU A 446 -8.91 -19.85 -27.65
C LEU A 446 -9.93 -19.02 -26.87
N ALA A 447 -10.44 -19.54 -25.74
CA ALA A 447 -11.33 -18.79 -24.86
C ALA A 447 -10.61 -17.60 -24.19
N GLN A 448 -9.29 -17.68 -23.99
CA GLN A 448 -8.46 -16.54 -23.54
C GLN A 448 -8.46 -15.41 -24.58
N ILE A 449 -8.17 -15.76 -25.84
CA ILE A 449 -8.20 -14.81 -26.97
C ILE A 449 -9.60 -14.20 -27.12
N GLU A 450 -10.66 -15.00 -26.94
CA GLU A 450 -12.04 -14.51 -27.03
C GLU A 450 -12.36 -13.41 -26.02
N GLY A 451 -11.86 -13.50 -24.79
CA GLY A 451 -12.16 -12.52 -23.74
C GLY A 451 -11.22 -11.32 -23.68
N GLY A 452 -10.20 -11.26 -24.55
CA GLY A 452 -9.35 -10.07 -24.71
C GLY A 452 -10.00 -9.03 -25.63
N GLU A 453 -9.39 -7.84 -25.73
CA GLU A 453 -9.79 -6.86 -26.74
C GLU A 453 -9.68 -7.47 -28.14
N LYS A 454 -10.81 -7.55 -28.85
CA LYS A 454 -10.84 -7.98 -30.25
C LYS A 454 -10.67 -6.75 -31.13
N GLN A 455 -9.97 -6.93 -32.26
CA GLN A 455 -9.89 -6.05 -33.43
C GLN A 455 -11.00 -4.98 -33.48
N LEU A 456 -10.78 -3.87 -32.79
CA LEU A 456 -11.58 -2.66 -32.86
C LEU A 456 -10.58 -1.58 -33.25
N TYR A 457 -10.85 -0.99 -34.40
CA TYR A 457 -10.00 0.01 -35.06
C TYR A 457 -10.07 1.36 -34.37
#